data_AF-X0W5W7-F1
#
_entry.id   AF-X0W5W7-F1
#
_cell.length_a   1.000
_cell.length_b   1.000
_cell.length_c   1.000
_cell.angle_alpha   90.00
_cell.angle_beta   90.00
_cell.angle_gamma   90.00
#
_symmetry.space_group_name_H-M   'P 1'
#
loop_
_entity.id
_entity.type
_entity.pdbx_description
1 polymer ?
#
loop_
_entity_poly.entity_id
_entity_poly.type
_entity_poly.pdbx_seq_one_letter_code
_entity_poly.pdbx_strand_id
1 'polypeptide(L)'
;GALPDLLVSDGKHVNMRQVQFDMRLVQRESAQLRTLFASTGLLEDCWAHRHNWCLGYEGTIGGYKPAGGMREGMRTRRPFGKLIVFDDECAYGVQSLYTFLKHTRSMWPATHQGELHQKYARYQSHQFPIGARIYVQQRRSAVGAGKEKRRQPGKNLSTHSVGLRWSIRAPLQVRAMVLTDNVLFLAGWPDSVRIEEKTGVAIDKSGKRPNRAVLWAVSPADGKKLAEYRLDSEPVFDGLIAAGGRLYLSTVDGKVLCFAGQ
;
A
#
# COMPACT_ATOMS: atom_id res chain seq x y z
N GLY A 1 4.43 -17.07 -18.03
CA GLY A 1 4.11 -17.68 -16.73
C GLY A 1 4.09 -16.62 -15.65
N ALA A 2 3.51 -16.93 -14.49
CA ALA A 2 3.61 -16.14 -13.27
C ALA A 2 4.29 -16.99 -12.19
N LEU A 3 5.01 -16.36 -11.26
CA LEU A 3 5.51 -17.07 -10.08
C LEU A 3 4.33 -17.49 -9.18
N PRO A 4 4.44 -18.61 -8.45
CA PRO A 4 3.47 -18.97 -7.43
C PRO A 4 3.27 -17.84 -6.41
N ASP A 5 2.06 -17.75 -5.88
CA ASP A 5 1.64 -16.74 -4.91
C ASP A 5 0.37 -17.20 -4.19
N LEU A 6 -0.12 -16.41 -3.24
CA LEU A 6 -1.45 -16.61 -2.67
C LEU A 6 -2.52 -16.47 -3.76
N LEU A 7 -3.44 -17.45 -3.81
CA LEU A 7 -4.57 -17.43 -4.71
C LEU A 7 -5.68 -16.54 -4.15
N VAL A 8 -6.20 -15.64 -4.99
CA VAL A 8 -7.27 -14.72 -4.59
C VAL A 8 -8.52 -14.99 -5.40
N SER A 9 -9.65 -15.21 -4.73
CA SER A 9 -10.93 -15.50 -5.37
C SER A 9 -11.92 -14.35 -5.21
N ASP A 10 -12.74 -14.10 -6.24
CA ASP A 10 -13.96 -13.28 -6.16
C ASP A 10 -15.24 -14.13 -6.09
N GLY A 11 -15.09 -15.45 -5.88
CA GLY A 11 -16.18 -16.42 -5.91
C GLY A 11 -16.60 -16.87 -7.32
N LYS A 12 -16.10 -16.24 -8.38
CA LYS A 12 -16.35 -16.60 -9.78
C LYS A 12 -15.08 -17.01 -10.52
N HIS A 13 -13.95 -16.45 -10.11
CA HIS A 13 -12.64 -16.68 -10.67
C HIS A 13 -11.62 -16.83 -9.54
N VAL A 14 -10.55 -17.55 -9.83
CA VAL A 14 -9.37 -17.66 -8.98
C VAL A 14 -8.20 -17.00 -9.70
N ASN A 15 -7.49 -16.13 -8.99
CA ASN A 15 -6.41 -15.33 -9.55
C ASN A 15 -5.09 -15.70 -8.87
N MET A 16 -4.06 -15.94 -9.68
CA MET A 16 -2.68 -16.06 -9.27
C MET A 16 -1.89 -14.91 -9.90
N ARG A 17 -1.67 -13.84 -9.14
CA ARG A 17 -1.16 -12.56 -9.67
C ARG A 17 -2.00 -12.12 -10.87
N GLN A 18 -1.40 -11.94 -12.04
CA GLN A 18 -2.07 -11.47 -13.27
C GLN A 18 -2.76 -12.59 -14.07
N VAL A 19 -2.62 -13.86 -13.63
CA VAL A 19 -3.23 -15.02 -14.30
C VAL A 19 -4.57 -15.30 -13.64
N GLN A 20 -5.62 -15.42 -14.45
CA GLN A 20 -6.98 -15.67 -14.00
C GLN A 20 -7.46 -17.03 -14.51
N PHE A 21 -8.14 -17.77 -13.64
CA PHE A 21 -8.76 -19.05 -13.92
C PHE A 21 -10.26 -18.96 -13.60
N ASP A 22 -11.07 -19.75 -14.30
CA ASP A 22 -12.43 -20.02 -13.84
C ASP A 22 -12.42 -21.00 -12.64
N MET A 23 -13.61 -21.28 -12.08
CA MET A 23 -13.73 -22.20 -10.95
C MET A 23 -13.42 -23.67 -11.30
N ARG A 24 -13.24 -24.00 -12.59
CA ARG A 24 -12.77 -25.31 -13.07
C ARG A 24 -11.26 -25.31 -13.32
N LEU A 25 -10.56 -24.25 -12.92
CA LEU A 25 -9.12 -24.04 -13.10
C LEU A 25 -8.69 -23.96 -14.57
N VAL A 26 -9.61 -23.61 -15.46
CA VAL A 26 -9.27 -23.33 -16.86
C VAL A 26 -8.76 -21.89 -16.96
N GLN A 27 -7.53 -21.74 -17.46
CA GLN A 27 -6.89 -20.44 -17.61
C GLN A 27 -7.63 -19.58 -18.65
N ARG A 28 -7.89 -18.32 -18.31
CA ARG A 28 -8.49 -17.33 -19.21
C ARG A 28 -7.41 -16.63 -20.02
N GLU A 29 -7.64 -16.28 -21.28
CA GLU A 29 -6.64 -15.56 -22.10
C GLU A 29 -6.37 -14.12 -21.63
N SER A 30 -7.36 -13.51 -20.98
CA SER A 30 -7.29 -12.18 -20.37
C SER A 30 -7.77 -12.22 -18.93
N ALA A 31 -7.26 -11.30 -18.12
CA ALA A 31 -7.61 -11.17 -16.73
C ALA A 31 -8.35 -9.85 -16.49
N GLN A 32 -9.53 -9.94 -15.88
CA GLN A 32 -10.29 -8.80 -15.38
C GLN A 32 -10.49 -8.97 -13.88
N LEU A 33 -9.48 -8.55 -13.10
CA LEU A 33 -9.49 -8.71 -11.67
C LEU A 33 -10.28 -7.58 -11.03
N ARG A 34 -11.24 -7.95 -10.17
CA ARG A 34 -11.87 -7.05 -9.20
C ARG A 34 -11.29 -7.21 -7.80
N THR A 35 -10.49 -8.25 -7.60
CA THR A 35 -9.84 -8.61 -6.34
C THR A 35 -8.55 -7.81 -6.12
N LEU A 36 -7.97 -8.00 -4.93
CA LEU A 36 -6.60 -7.59 -4.65
C LEU A 36 -5.62 -8.30 -5.58
N PHE A 37 -4.60 -7.58 -6.01
CA PHE A 37 -3.55 -8.03 -6.90
C PHE A 37 -2.19 -7.47 -6.46
N ALA A 38 -1.16 -8.31 -6.45
CA ALA A 38 0.22 -7.91 -6.25
C ALA A 38 1.11 -8.58 -7.31
N SER A 39 2.03 -7.82 -7.90
CA SER A 39 2.90 -8.37 -8.95
C SER A 39 4.12 -9.10 -8.43
N THR A 40 4.53 -8.79 -7.22
CA THR A 40 5.75 -9.31 -6.58
C THR A 40 5.49 -10.46 -5.63
N GLY A 41 4.25 -10.63 -5.18
CA GLY A 41 3.94 -11.41 -3.99
C GLY A 41 2.94 -10.64 -3.14
N LEU A 42 1.89 -11.30 -2.65
CA LEU A 42 1.08 -10.72 -1.57
C LEU A 42 1.86 -10.67 -0.26
N LEU A 43 2.86 -11.54 -0.06
CA LEU A 43 3.72 -11.53 1.13
C LEU A 43 5.11 -10.92 0.89
N GLU A 44 5.29 -10.18 -0.22
CA GLU A 44 6.53 -9.43 -0.46
C GLU A 44 6.57 -8.20 0.45
N ASP A 45 7.40 -8.27 1.48
CA ASP A 45 7.44 -7.29 2.56
C ASP A 45 8.52 -6.22 2.37
N CYS A 46 9.27 -6.23 1.26
CA CYS A 46 10.26 -5.21 0.97
C CYS A 46 9.61 -3.83 0.83
N TRP A 47 9.81 -3.01 1.86
CA TRP A 47 9.22 -1.68 1.93
C TRP A 47 9.70 -0.75 0.81
N ALA A 48 11.00 -0.83 0.48
CA ALA A 48 11.63 0.02 -0.54
C ALA A 48 11.27 -0.37 -1.98
N HIS A 49 10.60 -1.50 -2.19
CA HIS A 49 10.30 -1.96 -3.54
C HIS A 49 9.32 -1.03 -4.27
N ARG A 50 9.44 -0.88 -5.58
CA ARG A 50 8.58 0.07 -6.33
C ARG A 50 7.18 -0.44 -6.63
N HIS A 51 6.95 -1.74 -6.47
CA HIS A 51 5.68 -2.37 -6.78
C HIS A 51 4.75 -2.29 -5.57
N ASN A 52 3.45 -2.19 -5.86
CA ASN A 52 2.38 -2.01 -4.91
C ASN A 52 1.33 -3.10 -5.16
N TRP A 53 0.54 -3.37 -4.14
CA TRP A 53 -0.76 -3.98 -4.33
C TRP A 53 -1.68 -3.01 -5.07
N CYS A 54 -2.60 -3.55 -5.85
CA CYS A 54 -3.67 -2.81 -6.51
C CYS A 54 -5.00 -3.52 -6.23
N LEU A 55 -6.06 -2.74 -5.97
CA LEU A 55 -7.40 -3.29 -5.93
C LEU A 55 -8.00 -3.27 -7.34
N GLY A 56 -7.97 -4.44 -7.97
CA GLY A 56 -8.37 -4.71 -9.34
C GLY A 56 -7.25 -4.56 -10.37
N TYR A 57 -7.36 -5.31 -11.46
CA TYR A 57 -6.46 -5.32 -12.62
C TYR A 57 -7.22 -5.58 -13.92
N GLU A 58 -6.70 -5.13 -15.06
CA GLU A 58 -7.22 -5.48 -16.38
C GLU A 58 -6.04 -5.58 -17.35
N GLY A 59 -5.93 -6.71 -18.05
CA GLY A 59 -4.83 -6.95 -18.98
C GLY A 59 -4.85 -8.35 -19.60
N THR A 60 -3.95 -8.56 -20.57
CA THR A 60 -3.74 -9.85 -21.23
C THR A 60 -2.63 -10.64 -20.53
N ILE A 61 -2.71 -11.97 -20.61
CA ILE A 61 -1.66 -12.85 -20.09
C ILE A 61 -0.38 -12.63 -20.91
N GLY A 62 0.65 -12.07 -20.28
CA GLY A 62 1.92 -11.66 -20.92
C GLY A 62 2.06 -10.17 -21.20
N GLY A 63 0.96 -9.41 -21.16
CA GLY A 63 0.94 -7.95 -21.29
C GLY A 63 1.24 -7.19 -19.99
N TYR A 64 1.55 -7.89 -18.89
CA TYR A 64 1.85 -7.27 -17.61
C TYR A 64 3.10 -6.38 -17.71
N LYS A 65 2.88 -5.07 -17.79
CA LYS A 65 3.94 -4.08 -17.62
C LYS A 65 4.03 -3.72 -16.13
N PRO A 66 5.15 -4.02 -15.46
CA PRO A 66 5.30 -3.74 -14.04
C PRO A 66 4.98 -2.28 -13.74
N ALA A 67 4.07 -2.09 -12.79
CA ALA A 67 3.75 -0.78 -12.25
C ALA A 67 5.07 -0.06 -11.87
N GLY A 68 5.38 0.98 -12.64
CA GLY A 68 6.68 1.65 -12.66
C GLY A 68 6.93 2.38 -13.98
N GLY A 69 6.37 1.87 -15.08
CA GLY A 69 6.16 2.63 -16.30
C GLY A 69 4.79 3.30 -16.28
N MET A 70 4.69 4.50 -15.71
CA MET A 70 3.53 5.39 -15.96
C MET A 70 3.49 5.69 -17.47
N ARG A 71 2.80 4.89 -18.28
CA ARG A 71 2.30 5.40 -19.55
C ARG A 71 1.21 6.42 -19.25
N GLU A 72 1.25 7.49 -20.01
CA GLU A 72 0.25 8.54 -20.04
C GLU A 72 -1.13 7.91 -20.31
N GLY A 73 -1.96 7.77 -19.27
CA GLY A 73 -3.23 7.04 -19.31
C GLY A 73 -3.45 6.04 -18.17
N MET A 74 -2.36 5.53 -17.56
CA MET A 74 -2.38 4.68 -16.37
C MET A 74 -2.04 5.47 -15.10
N ARG A 75 -2.29 6.78 -15.12
CA ARG A 75 -2.25 7.61 -13.92
C ARG A 75 -3.51 7.28 -13.10
N THR A 76 -3.32 6.62 -11.96
CA THR A 76 -4.16 6.80 -10.76
C THR A 76 -5.67 6.55 -10.90
N ARG A 77 -6.10 5.44 -11.51
CA ARG A 77 -7.54 5.08 -11.60
C ARG A 77 -8.02 4.00 -10.61
N ARG A 78 -7.12 3.17 -10.09
CA ARG A 78 -7.45 2.10 -9.12
C ARG A 78 -6.70 2.35 -7.81
N PRO A 79 -7.30 2.05 -6.64
CA PRO A 79 -6.58 2.10 -5.37
C PRO A 79 -5.32 1.23 -5.43
N PHE A 80 -4.18 1.76 -4.98
CA PHE A 80 -2.91 1.04 -4.93
C PHE A 80 -2.07 1.49 -3.74
N GLY A 81 -1.30 0.57 -3.17
CA GLY A 81 -0.44 0.84 -2.02
C GLY A 81 0.41 -0.36 -1.64
N LYS A 82 1.26 -0.18 -0.63
CA LYS A 82 2.03 -1.25 0.02
C LYS A 82 1.13 -2.26 0.71
N LEU A 83 0.06 -1.76 1.32
CA LEU A 83 -1.03 -2.52 1.89
C LEU A 83 -2.33 -1.89 1.44
N ILE A 84 -3.35 -2.72 1.23
CA ILE A 84 -4.72 -2.28 0.96
C ILE A 84 -5.67 -3.14 1.76
N VAL A 85 -6.59 -2.49 2.47
CA VAL A 85 -7.81 -3.08 3.01
C VAL A 85 -9.01 -2.35 2.41
N PHE A 86 -10.17 -2.99 2.34
CA PHE A 86 -11.32 -2.41 1.68
C PHE A 86 -12.63 -2.97 2.23
N ASP A 87 -13.65 -2.13 2.20
CA ASP A 87 -15.05 -2.49 2.38
C ASP A 87 -15.77 -2.43 1.02
N ASP A 88 -17.09 -2.49 0.99
CA ASP A 88 -17.89 -2.45 -0.24
C ASP A 88 -17.79 -1.11 -0.98
N GLU A 89 -17.56 -0.01 -0.29
CA GLU A 89 -17.54 1.34 -0.86
C GLU A 89 -16.14 1.88 -1.11
N CYS A 90 -15.18 1.54 -0.26
CA CYS A 90 -13.91 2.25 -0.10
C CYS A 90 -12.73 1.29 0.01
N ALA A 91 -11.59 1.76 -0.47
CA ALA A 91 -10.30 1.15 -0.26
C ALA A 91 -9.40 2.10 0.54
N TYR A 92 -8.75 1.53 1.54
CA TYR A 92 -7.81 2.19 2.44
C TYR A 92 -6.42 1.68 2.08
N GLY A 93 -5.51 2.59 1.78
CA GLY A 93 -4.20 2.20 1.30
C GLY A 93 -3.06 2.92 2.00
N VAL A 94 -1.93 2.23 2.07
CA VAL A 94 -0.67 2.78 2.56
C VAL A 94 0.27 3.01 1.39
N GLN A 95 0.86 4.19 1.29
CA GLN A 95 1.77 4.55 0.22
C GLN A 95 3.07 5.09 0.80
N SER A 96 4.20 4.54 0.36
CA SER A 96 5.49 5.16 0.62
C SER A 96 5.57 6.50 -0.11
N LEU A 97 5.83 7.58 0.62
CA LEU A 97 6.01 8.91 0.03
C LEU A 97 7.20 8.95 -0.93
N TYR A 98 8.18 8.07 -0.71
CA TYR A 98 9.39 7.93 -1.54
C TYR A 98 9.06 7.59 -3.00
N THR A 99 8.16 6.62 -3.24
CA THR A 99 7.78 6.20 -4.60
C THR A 99 7.18 7.34 -5.44
N PHE A 100 6.56 8.34 -4.78
CA PHE A 100 5.93 9.49 -5.43
C PHE A 100 6.84 10.70 -5.63
N LEU A 101 7.98 10.80 -4.93
CA LEU A 101 8.98 11.84 -5.19
C LEU A 101 9.40 11.86 -6.67
N LYS A 102 9.46 10.69 -7.31
CA LYS A 102 9.77 10.56 -8.74
C LYS A 102 8.82 11.36 -9.62
N HIS A 103 7.53 11.43 -9.26
CA HIS A 103 6.44 11.94 -10.10
C HIS A 103 5.91 13.32 -9.67
N THR A 104 6.42 13.86 -8.56
CA THR A 104 5.89 15.07 -7.94
C THR A 104 6.91 16.19 -7.98
N ARG A 105 6.87 17.01 -9.04
CA ARG A 105 7.79 18.15 -9.19
C ARG A 105 7.76 19.12 -8.02
N SER A 106 6.62 19.29 -7.34
CA SER A 106 6.50 20.17 -6.17
C SER A 106 7.21 19.64 -4.92
N MET A 107 7.65 18.37 -4.91
CA MET A 107 8.45 17.78 -3.85
C MET A 107 9.95 17.72 -4.21
N TRP A 108 10.35 18.29 -5.36
CA TRP A 108 11.75 18.30 -5.76
C TRP A 108 12.48 19.44 -5.05
N PRO A 109 13.73 19.24 -4.59
CA PRO A 109 14.54 20.34 -4.12
C PRO A 109 14.81 21.31 -5.27
N ALA A 110 14.94 22.59 -4.94
CA ALA A 110 15.19 23.65 -5.93
C ALA A 110 16.46 23.40 -6.77
N THR A 111 17.39 22.59 -6.26
CA THR A 111 18.66 22.21 -6.90
C THR A 111 18.55 21.02 -7.85
N HIS A 112 17.34 20.52 -8.14
CA HIS A 112 17.17 19.34 -9.00
C HIS A 112 17.56 19.61 -10.46
N GLN A 113 18.57 18.88 -10.95
CA GLN A 113 18.95 18.81 -12.38
C GLN A 113 19.08 17.34 -12.82
N GLY A 114 18.68 17.01 -14.06
CA GLY A 114 18.93 15.69 -14.69
C GLY A 114 17.71 14.75 -14.85
N GLU A 115 17.98 13.54 -15.33
CA GLU A 115 16.97 12.53 -15.73
C GLU A 115 16.24 11.86 -14.56
N LEU A 116 15.02 11.37 -14.83
CA LEU A 116 14.06 10.82 -13.86
C LEU A 116 14.56 9.64 -13.00
N HIS A 117 15.70 9.03 -13.34
CA HIS A 117 16.18 7.75 -12.79
C HIS A 117 17.49 7.82 -12.00
N GLN A 118 18.20 8.96 -11.93
CA GLN A 118 19.55 9.06 -11.31
C GLN A 118 19.56 9.68 -9.89
N LYS A 119 18.52 9.42 -9.08
CA LYS A 119 18.10 10.37 -8.03
C LYS A 119 18.80 10.28 -6.66
N TYR A 120 19.36 9.17 -6.20
CA TYR A 120 19.75 9.06 -4.77
C TYR A 120 20.97 9.88 -4.34
N ALA A 121 21.96 10.08 -5.21
CA ALA A 121 23.22 10.72 -4.83
C ALA A 121 23.13 12.24 -4.55
N ARG A 122 21.96 12.86 -4.75
CA ARG A 122 21.79 14.33 -4.75
C ARG A 122 20.85 14.87 -3.68
N TYR A 123 20.15 14.02 -2.94
CA TYR A 123 19.24 14.46 -1.88
C TYR A 123 19.98 14.44 -0.55
N GLN A 124 19.82 15.52 0.21
CA GLN A 124 20.22 15.56 1.62
C GLN A 124 19.21 14.78 2.46
N SER A 125 19.66 14.20 3.58
CA SER A 125 18.82 13.39 4.47
C SER A 125 17.49 14.08 4.84
N HIS A 126 17.53 15.39 5.13
CA HIS A 126 16.35 16.18 5.50
C HIS A 126 15.33 16.40 4.35
N GLN A 127 15.67 16.02 3.11
CA GLN A 127 14.80 16.16 1.94
C GLN A 127 13.97 14.90 1.68
N PHE A 128 14.25 13.81 2.39
CA PHE A 128 13.46 12.59 2.31
C PHE A 128 12.17 12.76 3.13
N PRO A 129 11.00 12.51 2.54
CA PRO A 129 9.73 12.61 3.24
C PRO A 129 9.66 11.55 4.33
N ILE A 130 9.24 11.97 5.52
CA ILE A 130 9.07 11.09 6.66
C ILE A 130 7.66 10.50 6.63
N GLY A 131 7.60 9.18 6.76
CA GLY A 131 6.41 8.39 6.99
C GLY A 131 5.79 7.81 5.74
N ALA A 132 4.59 7.25 5.93
CA ALA A 132 3.72 6.79 4.88
C ALA A 132 2.55 7.76 4.69
N ARG A 133 1.99 7.78 3.49
CA ARG A 133 0.66 8.33 3.24
C ARG A 133 -0.36 7.25 3.51
N ILE A 134 -1.32 7.54 4.38
CA ILE A 134 -2.54 6.74 4.55
C ILE A 134 -3.64 7.47 3.81
N TYR A 135 -4.43 6.75 3.03
CA TYR A 135 -5.49 7.37 2.22
C TYR A 135 -6.73 6.49 2.14
N VAL A 136 -7.86 7.13 1.81
CA VAL A 136 -9.12 6.47 1.48
C VAL A 136 -9.59 6.90 0.13
N GLN A 137 -9.94 5.93 -0.70
CA GLN A 137 -10.44 6.15 -2.04
C GLN A 137 -11.70 5.30 -2.27
N GLN A 138 -12.75 5.92 -2.81
CA GLN A 138 -13.94 5.20 -3.26
C GLN A 138 -13.58 4.15 -4.31
N ARG A 139 -14.15 2.96 -4.16
CA ARG A 139 -14.07 1.89 -5.15
C ARG A 139 -14.95 2.30 -6.34
N ARG A 140 -14.35 2.36 -7.53
CA ARG A 140 -15.16 2.46 -8.76
C ARG A 140 -15.76 1.10 -9.06
N SER A 141 -17.09 1.05 -9.24
CA SER A 141 -17.72 -0.05 -9.95
C SER A 141 -17.12 -0.11 -11.36
N ALA A 142 -16.81 -1.31 -11.85
CA ALA A 142 -16.24 -1.52 -13.19
C ALA A 142 -17.19 -1.09 -14.34
N VAL A 143 -18.38 -0.58 -14.03
CA VAL A 143 -19.42 -0.21 -15.00
C VAL A 143 -19.46 1.31 -15.10
N GLY A 144 -19.01 1.85 -16.25
CA GLY A 144 -19.16 3.27 -16.57
C GLY A 144 -17.85 4.05 -16.72
N ALA A 145 -16.96 3.62 -17.62
CA ALA A 145 -15.92 4.49 -18.16
C ALA A 145 -16.54 5.48 -19.16
N GLY A 146 -17.39 6.38 -18.67
CA GLY A 146 -17.85 7.54 -19.45
C GLY A 146 -16.66 8.42 -19.83
N LYS A 147 -16.68 8.99 -21.05
CA LYS A 147 -15.65 9.89 -21.56
C LYS A 147 -15.57 11.17 -20.70
N GLU A 148 -14.72 11.17 -19.68
CA GLU A 148 -14.44 12.38 -18.89
C GLU A 148 -13.49 13.33 -19.63
N LYS A 149 -13.92 14.59 -19.74
CA LYS A 149 -13.19 15.69 -20.39
C LYS A 149 -11.85 15.94 -19.68
N ARG A 150 -10.78 16.00 -20.48
CA ARG A 150 -9.40 16.37 -20.10
C ARG A 150 -9.42 17.73 -19.36
N ARG A 151 -9.20 17.76 -18.03
CA ARG A 151 -8.98 19.01 -17.28
C ARG A 151 -7.49 19.32 -17.15
N GLN A 152 -7.17 20.61 -17.22
CA GLN A 152 -5.84 21.20 -17.37
C GLN A 152 -4.88 20.91 -16.19
N PRO A 153 -3.55 20.93 -16.42
CA PRO A 153 -2.56 20.63 -15.41
C PRO A 153 -2.28 21.85 -14.51
N GLY A 154 -2.59 21.76 -13.22
CA GLY A 154 -2.29 22.81 -12.27
C GLY A 154 -2.35 22.38 -10.80
N LYS A 155 -1.16 22.38 -10.18
CA LYS A 155 -0.84 22.51 -8.74
C LYS A 155 -1.28 21.42 -7.74
N ASN A 156 -0.24 20.77 -7.18
CA ASN A 156 -0.15 20.07 -5.89
C ASN A 156 -0.77 18.68 -5.75
N LEU A 157 0.00 17.77 -5.13
CA LEU A 157 -0.26 16.33 -5.10
C LEU A 157 -1.24 15.86 -4.02
N SER A 158 -2.18 16.70 -3.59
CA SER A 158 -3.14 16.34 -2.53
C SER A 158 -4.49 15.81 -3.04
N THR A 159 -4.86 15.95 -4.32
CA THR A 159 -6.29 15.83 -4.72
C THR A 159 -6.59 15.15 -6.06
N HIS A 160 -5.63 14.50 -6.72
CA HIS A 160 -5.82 14.06 -8.12
C HIS A 160 -6.15 12.58 -8.37
N SER A 161 -6.42 11.77 -7.33
CA SER A 161 -7.07 10.47 -7.55
C SER A 161 -8.58 10.65 -7.49
N VAL A 162 -9.27 10.33 -8.60
CA VAL A 162 -10.74 10.32 -8.63
C VAL A 162 -11.26 9.47 -7.48
N GLY A 163 -12.19 10.02 -6.68
CA GLY A 163 -12.78 9.35 -5.53
C GLY A 163 -11.93 9.35 -4.24
N LEU A 164 -10.84 10.11 -4.15
CA LEU A 164 -10.11 10.30 -2.89
C LEU A 164 -11.01 11.01 -1.87
N ARG A 165 -11.28 10.37 -0.73
CA ARG A 165 -12.04 10.99 0.38
C ARG A 165 -11.12 11.83 1.25
N TRP A 166 -10.04 11.22 1.74
CA TRP A 166 -9.01 11.92 2.51
C TRP A 166 -7.66 11.22 2.39
N SER A 167 -6.60 11.92 2.81
CA SER A 167 -5.30 11.31 3.06
C SER A 167 -4.51 12.07 4.11
N ILE A 168 -3.77 11.35 4.95
CA ILE A 168 -2.89 11.90 5.98
C ILE A 168 -1.45 11.42 5.78
N ARG A 169 -0.50 12.13 6.40
CA ARG A 169 0.87 11.63 6.58
C ARG A 169 0.97 11.01 7.97
N ALA A 170 1.36 9.75 8.02
CA ALA A 170 1.64 9.03 9.26
C ALA A 170 3.15 8.83 9.38
N PRO A 171 3.84 9.31 10.44
CA PRO A 171 5.25 9.01 10.73
C PRO A 171 5.48 7.55 11.15
N LEU A 172 4.89 6.62 10.40
CA LEU A 172 4.83 5.20 10.66
C LEU A 172 5.10 4.47 9.34
N GLN A 173 6.00 3.49 9.40
CA GLN A 173 6.14 2.50 8.34
C GLN A 173 5.19 1.34 8.65
N VAL A 174 4.00 1.39 8.06
CA VAL A 174 2.94 0.41 8.31
C VAL A 174 3.32 -0.94 7.72
N ARG A 175 3.10 -1.99 8.51
CA ARG A 175 3.42 -3.39 8.16
C ARG A 175 2.21 -4.28 8.16
N ALA A 176 1.23 -3.99 9.00
CA ALA A 176 -0.03 -4.69 9.01
C ALA A 176 -1.17 -3.67 9.16
N MET A 177 -2.29 -3.92 8.50
CA MET A 177 -3.43 -3.03 8.48
C MET A 177 -4.71 -3.85 8.47
N VAL A 178 -5.71 -3.46 9.27
CA VAL A 178 -7.04 -4.06 9.22
C VAL A 178 -8.10 -2.98 9.36
N LEU A 179 -9.18 -3.12 8.59
CA LEU A 179 -10.36 -2.27 8.68
C LEU A 179 -11.44 -2.99 9.49
N THR A 180 -12.04 -2.27 10.43
CA THR A 180 -13.32 -2.63 11.06
C THR A 180 -14.37 -1.58 10.67
N ASP A 181 -15.62 -1.78 11.09
CA ASP A 181 -16.72 -0.85 10.77
C ASP A 181 -16.42 0.60 11.14
N ASN A 182 -15.72 0.82 12.26
CA ASN A 182 -15.53 2.15 12.85
C ASN A 182 -14.06 2.55 13.03
N VAL A 183 -13.11 1.63 12.85
CA VAL A 183 -11.68 1.89 13.11
C VAL A 183 -10.80 1.23 12.06
N LEU A 184 -9.86 2.01 11.52
CA LEU A 184 -8.73 1.50 10.75
C LEU A 184 -7.55 1.30 11.70
N PHE A 185 -7.11 0.07 11.88
CA PHE A 185 -5.93 -0.24 12.68
C PHE A 185 -4.69 -0.39 11.81
N LEU A 186 -3.58 0.21 12.24
CA LEU A 186 -2.29 0.19 11.56
C LEU A 186 -1.22 -0.25 12.56
N ALA A 187 -0.46 -1.29 12.25
CA ALA A 187 0.71 -1.69 13.05
C ALA A 187 1.99 -1.47 12.24
N GLY A 188 3.03 -0.93 12.88
CA GLY A 188 4.30 -0.66 12.22
C GLY A 188 5.34 -0.06 13.16
N TRP A 189 6.48 0.34 12.61
CA TRP A 189 7.52 1.05 13.37
C TRP A 189 7.54 2.55 13.00
N PRO A 190 7.91 3.43 13.95
CA PRO A 190 8.13 4.84 13.66
C PRO A 190 9.13 5.04 12.52
N ASP A 191 8.85 5.95 11.61
CA ASP A 191 9.69 6.14 10.42
C ASP A 191 11.09 6.72 10.71
N SER A 192 11.34 7.21 11.93
CA SER A 192 12.66 7.70 12.33
C SER A 192 13.73 6.61 12.47
N VAL A 193 13.42 5.34 12.16
CA VAL A 193 14.37 4.25 12.29
C VAL A 193 15.07 3.96 10.96
N ARG A 194 16.39 3.74 11.00
CA ARG A 194 17.19 3.35 9.84
C ARG A 194 16.66 2.02 9.30
N ILE A 195 16.54 1.90 7.98
CA ILE A 195 16.11 0.67 7.32
C ILE A 195 17.33 0.02 6.67
N GLU A 196 17.48 -1.30 6.84
CA GLU A 196 18.46 -2.07 6.11
C GLU A 196 18.05 -2.18 4.64
N GLU A 197 18.93 -1.78 3.72
CA GLU A 197 18.61 -1.67 2.30
C GLU A 197 18.20 -2.99 1.63
N LYS A 198 18.79 -4.11 2.06
CA LYS A 198 18.55 -5.43 1.45
C LYS A 198 17.24 -6.06 1.91
N THR A 199 16.93 -5.96 3.19
CA THR A 199 15.78 -6.67 3.78
C THR A 199 14.58 -5.76 4.02
N GLY A 200 14.76 -4.44 4.01
CA GLY A 200 13.69 -3.49 4.35
C GLY A 200 13.33 -3.47 5.84
N VAL A 201 14.15 -4.07 6.70
CA VAL A 201 13.97 -4.18 8.15
C VAL A 201 14.49 -2.96 8.87
N ALA A 202 13.83 -2.55 9.95
CA ALA A 202 14.29 -1.47 10.81
C ALA A 202 15.50 -1.90 11.66
N ILE A 203 16.50 -1.03 11.78
CA ILE A 203 17.71 -1.21 12.60
C ILE A 203 18.06 0.08 13.34
N ASP A 204 18.57 -0.04 14.56
CA ASP A 204 19.10 1.07 15.34
C ASP A 204 20.55 1.41 14.95
N LYS A 205 21.18 2.34 15.67
CA LYS A 205 22.58 2.74 15.44
C LYS A 205 23.59 1.60 15.65
N SER A 206 23.23 0.59 16.44
CA SER A 206 24.05 -0.60 16.69
C SER A 206 23.82 -1.72 15.67
N GLY A 207 22.91 -1.52 14.70
CA GLY A 207 22.55 -2.52 13.70
C GLY A 207 21.53 -3.56 14.21
N LYS A 208 20.92 -3.33 15.38
CA LYS A 208 19.91 -4.24 15.96
C LYS A 208 18.51 -3.77 15.65
N ARG A 209 17.54 -4.69 15.59
CA ARG A 209 16.13 -4.34 15.39
C ARG A 209 15.62 -3.44 16.53
N PRO A 210 15.01 -2.29 16.23
CA PRO A 210 14.52 -1.36 17.23
C PRO A 210 13.25 -1.92 17.90
N ASN A 211 13.23 -2.01 19.23
CA ASN A 211 12.01 -2.36 19.94
C ASN A 211 11.10 -1.12 20.13
N ARG A 212 10.47 -0.64 19.06
CA ARG A 212 9.63 0.57 19.08
C ARG A 212 8.37 0.48 18.22
N ALA A 213 7.90 -0.71 17.88
CA ALA A 213 6.69 -0.86 17.08
C ALA A 213 5.46 -0.37 17.85
N VAL A 214 4.45 0.08 17.10
CA VAL A 214 3.21 0.62 17.64
C VAL A 214 2.01 0.10 16.83
N LEU A 215 0.87 -0.02 17.52
CA LEU A 215 -0.45 -0.21 16.95
C LEU A 215 -1.24 1.10 17.07
N TRP A 216 -1.65 1.66 15.94
CA TRP A 216 -2.49 2.86 15.88
C TRP A 216 -3.94 2.47 15.61
N ALA A 217 -4.87 3.13 16.31
CA ALA A 217 -6.26 3.21 15.93
C ALA A 217 -6.50 4.52 15.20
N VAL A 218 -7.10 4.47 14.01
CA VAL A 218 -7.34 5.63 13.14
C VAL A 218 -8.80 5.66 12.73
N SER A 219 -9.41 6.85 12.73
CA SER A 219 -10.77 7.08 12.25
C SER A 219 -10.85 6.87 10.72
N PRO A 220 -11.70 5.96 10.21
CA PRO A 220 -11.94 5.79 8.79
C PRO A 220 -12.58 7.02 8.12
N ALA A 221 -13.24 7.89 8.90
CA ALA A 221 -13.97 9.05 8.38
C ALA A 221 -13.05 10.21 7.97
N ASP A 222 -11.96 10.44 8.70
CA ASP A 222 -11.11 11.62 8.54
C ASP A 222 -9.60 11.35 8.68
N GLY A 223 -9.20 10.13 9.01
CA GLY A 223 -7.80 9.77 9.23
C GLY A 223 -7.23 10.26 10.56
N LYS A 224 -8.05 10.77 11.49
CA LYS A 224 -7.58 11.19 12.81
C LYS A 224 -7.06 9.99 13.61
N LYS A 225 -5.87 10.12 14.20
CA LYS A 225 -5.36 9.13 15.16
C LYS A 225 -6.20 9.18 16.44
N LEU A 226 -6.83 8.05 16.77
CA LEU A 226 -7.69 7.88 17.93
C LEU A 226 -6.91 7.36 19.14
N ALA A 227 -6.00 6.41 18.93
CA ALA A 227 -5.18 5.83 19.98
C ALA A 227 -3.86 5.28 19.42
N GLU A 228 -2.91 5.03 20.32
CA GLU A 228 -1.62 4.41 20.04
C GLU A 228 -1.25 3.47 21.20
N TYR A 229 -0.82 2.25 20.85
CA TYR A 229 -0.39 1.22 21.79
C TYR A 229 1.02 0.78 21.42
N ARG A 230 1.90 0.63 22.42
CA ARG A 230 3.26 0.10 22.21
C ARG A 230 3.20 -1.40 21.99
N LEU A 231 4.09 -1.89 21.12
CA LEU A 231 4.30 -3.30 20.87
C LEU A 231 5.74 -3.66 21.28
N ASP A 232 5.90 -4.76 21.99
CA ASP A 232 7.22 -5.27 22.42
C ASP A 232 8.00 -5.95 21.29
N SER A 233 7.35 -6.13 20.13
CA SER A 233 7.88 -6.82 18.96
C SER A 233 7.25 -6.26 17.69
N GLU A 234 7.99 -6.32 16.59
CA GLU A 234 7.50 -5.83 15.30
C GLU A 234 6.35 -6.69 14.78
N PRO A 235 5.34 -6.08 14.14
CA PRO A 235 4.31 -6.83 13.42
C PRO A 235 4.91 -7.56 12.21
N VAL A 236 4.46 -8.80 12.00
CA VAL A 236 4.65 -9.51 10.73
C VAL A 236 3.90 -8.75 9.62
N PHE A 237 4.46 -8.73 8.41
CA PHE A 237 3.81 -8.10 7.27
C PHE A 237 2.44 -8.75 6.98
N ASP A 238 1.41 -7.93 6.81
CA ASP A 238 0.01 -8.38 6.64
C ASP A 238 -0.51 -9.28 7.78
N GLY A 239 0.13 -9.24 8.95
CA GLY A 239 -0.14 -10.14 10.07
C GLY A 239 -1.22 -9.69 11.06
N LEU A 240 -2.11 -8.76 10.68
CA LEU A 240 -3.15 -8.19 11.56
C LEU A 240 -4.55 -8.51 11.03
N ILE A 241 -5.38 -9.11 11.88
CA ILE A 241 -6.78 -9.43 11.55
C ILE A 241 -7.71 -9.05 12.70
N ALA A 242 -8.98 -8.78 12.36
CA ALA A 242 -10.05 -8.54 13.31
C ALA A 242 -11.06 -9.69 13.23
N ALA A 243 -11.40 -10.30 14.35
CA ALA A 243 -12.39 -11.39 14.43
C ALA A 243 -13.00 -11.46 15.83
N GLY A 244 -14.30 -11.75 15.93
CA GLY A 244 -14.98 -11.97 17.21
C GLY A 244 -14.85 -10.80 18.19
N GLY A 245 -14.88 -9.55 17.70
CA GLY A 245 -14.72 -8.34 18.52
C GLY A 245 -13.30 -8.10 19.06
N ARG A 246 -12.29 -8.78 18.51
CA ARG A 246 -10.89 -8.70 18.94
C ARG A 246 -9.97 -8.47 17.74
N LEU A 247 -8.77 -7.96 18.03
CA LEU A 247 -7.67 -7.92 17.07
C LEU A 247 -6.66 -9.02 17.41
N TYR A 248 -6.15 -9.68 16.37
CA TYR A 248 -5.08 -10.65 16.47
C TYR A 248 -3.91 -10.18 15.61
N LEU A 249 -2.73 -10.06 16.23
CA LEU A 249 -1.52 -9.57 15.57
C LEU A 249 -0.39 -10.58 15.74
N SER A 250 0.12 -11.10 14.62
CA SER A 250 1.33 -11.91 14.58
C SER A 250 2.57 -11.02 14.65
N THR A 251 3.52 -11.36 15.51
CA THR A 251 4.77 -10.60 15.71
C THR A 251 6.00 -11.42 15.35
N VAL A 252 7.10 -10.75 15.00
CA VAL A 252 8.32 -11.38 14.47
C VAL A 252 9.06 -12.26 15.49
N ASP A 253 8.74 -12.14 16.78
CA ASP A 253 9.22 -13.00 17.87
C ASP A 253 8.38 -14.28 18.06
N GLY A 254 7.48 -14.59 17.09
CA GLY A 254 6.73 -15.84 17.06
C GLY A 254 5.49 -15.87 17.95
N LYS A 255 5.00 -14.71 18.40
CA LYS A 255 3.79 -14.60 19.23
C LYS A 255 2.59 -14.13 18.41
N VAL A 256 1.41 -14.43 18.93
CA VAL A 256 0.14 -13.82 18.49
C VAL A 256 -0.42 -13.02 19.66
N LEU A 257 -0.50 -11.70 19.49
CA LEU A 257 -1.10 -10.80 20.47
C LEU A 257 -2.61 -10.72 20.23
N CYS A 258 -3.39 -10.70 21.31
CA CYS A 258 -4.85 -10.53 21.27
C CYS A 258 -5.22 -9.23 22.00
N PHE A 259 -5.90 -8.33 21.29
CA PHE A 259 -6.41 -7.08 21.85
C PHE A 259 -7.93 -7.14 21.93
N ALA A 260 -8.49 -6.84 23.10
CA ALA A 260 -9.92 -6.69 23.32
C ALA A 260 -10.29 -5.20 23.38
N GLY A 261 -11.47 -4.84 22.85
CA GLY A 261 -12.04 -3.53 23.11
C GLY A 261 -12.37 -3.36 24.59
N GLN A 262 -12.21 -2.14 25.10
CA GLN A 262 -12.85 -1.70 26.35
C GLN A 262 -14.28 -1.25 26.07
#